data_AF-A0AAD6EP33-F1
#
_entry.id   AF-A0AAD6EP33-F1
#
_cell.length_a   1.000
_cell.length_b   1.000
_cell.length_c   1.000
_cell.angle_alpha   90.00
_cell.angle_beta   90.00
_cell.angle_gamma   90.00
#
_symmetry.space_group_name_H-M   'P 1'
#
loop_
_entity.id
_entity.type
_entity.pdbx_description
1 polymer ?
#
loop_
_entity_poly.entity_id
_entity_poly.type
_entity_poly.pdbx_seq_one_letter_code
_entity_poly.pdbx_strand_id
1 'polypeptide(L)'
;MGCCGAAVFFSLWINLPHTKTSTDWFSLPEYPDFRIHRSMLSKNLLMADGTDLASIFLKREFLLCCKTDAMLVNTVEELERKWIDMFAKTLQIPIFPIGPLIGELNRASSSAGTEIIEWLDLHPPASVLYISFGSQNSIHKNQMLELALGLEASRRPFIWVIRPPSGSNAKDEFKDEWLPDGFEKRMKEEYRGFFVHGWAPQLAILSHKSTGAFLSHCGWNSVLESLNAGVPLIGWPLGAEQHFNVMILVEMEICVQVAKGNMENSEVKKGKVNDVIEMVMGDNDKGRVMREKAKIIREMFKGAWKEESCSSAKELAEFLKLINSG
;
A
#
# COMPACT_ATOMS: atom_id res chain seq x y z
N MET A 1 -4.95 8.47 -2.78
CA MET A 1 -4.62 8.31 -1.35
C MET A 1 -5.91 7.99 -0.60
N GLY A 2 -5.83 7.28 0.53
CA GLY A 2 -6.94 7.20 1.49
C GLY A 2 -7.03 8.48 2.31
N CYS A 3 -8.09 8.66 3.08
CA CYS A 3 -8.28 9.86 3.90
C CYS A 3 -7.23 10.00 5.00
N CYS A 4 -6.81 8.90 5.64
CA CYS A 4 -5.74 8.95 6.64
C CYS A 4 -4.43 9.45 6.04
N GLY A 5 -4.01 8.82 4.93
CA GLY A 5 -2.81 9.20 4.19
C GLY A 5 -2.88 10.65 3.71
N ALA A 6 -4.00 11.06 3.13
CA ALA A 6 -4.20 12.40 2.60
C ALA A 6 -4.20 13.47 3.70
N ALA A 7 -4.95 13.29 4.79
CA ALA A 7 -5.04 14.26 5.88
C ALA A 7 -3.65 14.60 6.47
N VAL A 8 -2.85 13.57 6.70
CA VAL A 8 -1.49 13.70 7.24
C VAL A 8 -0.53 14.25 6.19
N PHE A 9 -0.56 13.72 4.96
CA PHE A 9 0.36 14.13 3.89
C PHE A 9 0.16 15.59 3.47
N PHE A 10 -1.10 16.04 3.35
CA PHE A 10 -1.40 17.44 3.05
C PHE A 10 -0.92 18.38 4.15
N SER A 11 -1.24 18.07 5.42
CA SER A 11 -0.80 18.87 6.56
C SER A 11 0.73 18.98 6.62
N LEU A 12 1.45 17.86 6.38
CA LEU A 12 2.92 17.85 6.37
C LEU A 12 3.49 18.79 5.32
N TRP A 13 3.01 18.75 4.07
CA TRP A 13 3.55 19.59 3.00
C TRP A 13 3.11 21.05 3.07
N ILE A 14 1.91 21.34 3.60
CA ILE A 14 1.45 22.72 3.81
C ILE A 14 2.29 23.40 4.91
N ASN A 15 2.54 22.68 6.01
CA ASN A 15 3.05 23.27 7.24
C ASN A 15 4.54 23.03 7.52
N LEU A 16 5.12 21.96 6.94
CA LEU A 16 6.48 21.46 7.18
C LEU A 16 6.86 21.48 8.68
N PRO A 17 6.06 20.87 9.58
CA PRO A 17 6.28 21.00 11.02
C PRO A 17 7.61 20.40 11.50
N HIS A 18 8.17 19.44 10.76
CA HIS A 18 9.46 18.82 11.06
C HIS A 18 10.65 19.79 10.98
N THR A 19 10.51 20.92 10.28
CA THR A 19 11.55 21.97 10.20
C THR A 19 11.50 22.93 11.39
N LYS A 20 10.40 22.92 12.16
CA LYS A 20 10.14 23.83 13.29
C LYS A 20 10.56 23.25 14.64
N THR A 21 11.11 22.04 14.65
CA THR A 21 11.54 21.34 15.85
C THR A 21 12.75 20.48 15.53
N SER A 22 13.55 20.15 16.55
CA SER A 22 14.63 19.16 16.48
C SER A 22 14.21 17.80 17.04
N THR A 23 13.03 17.69 17.67
CA THR A 23 12.54 16.44 18.26
C THR A 23 12.16 15.43 17.19
N ASP A 24 12.33 14.14 17.50
CA ASP A 24 11.92 13.05 16.61
C ASP A 24 10.40 12.88 16.50
N TRP A 25 9.69 13.22 17.58
CA TRP A 25 8.23 13.23 17.62
C TRP A 25 7.72 14.66 17.56
N PHE A 26 6.76 14.91 16.68
CA PHE A 26 6.11 16.21 16.52
C PHE A 26 4.64 16.04 16.15
N SER A 27 3.85 17.10 16.37
CA SER A 27 2.41 17.12 16.05
C SER A 27 2.14 17.93 14.79
N LEU A 28 0.97 17.70 14.20
CA LEU A 28 0.45 18.49 13.09
C LEU A 28 -0.34 19.69 13.63
N PRO A 29 -0.30 20.88 12.99
CA PRO A 29 -1.04 22.06 13.45
C PRO A 29 -2.55 21.83 13.59
N GLU A 30 -3.14 21.09 12.67
CA GLU A 30 -4.57 20.77 12.65
C GLU A 30 -4.94 19.67 13.67
N TYR A 31 -3.94 18.91 14.15
CA TYR A 31 -4.08 17.71 14.98
C TYR A 31 -3.01 17.67 16.09
N PRO A 32 -3.11 18.51 17.13
CA PRO A 32 -2.08 18.60 18.18
C PRO A 32 -1.88 17.30 18.96
N ASP A 33 -2.93 16.49 19.09
CA ASP A 33 -2.90 15.20 19.80
C ASP A 33 -2.33 14.06 18.95
N PHE A 34 -2.26 14.24 17.63
CA PHE A 34 -1.71 13.24 16.72
C PHE A 34 -0.21 13.47 16.54
N ARG A 35 0.59 12.45 16.88
CA ARG A 35 2.06 12.52 16.91
C ARG A 35 2.64 11.70 15.78
N ILE A 36 3.58 12.30 15.05
CA ILE A 36 4.31 11.67 13.95
C ILE A 36 5.78 11.55 14.35
N HIS A 37 6.37 10.40 14.05
CA HIS A 37 7.80 10.20 14.18
C HIS A 37 8.52 10.54 12.87
N ARG A 38 9.69 11.18 12.93
CA ARG A 38 10.51 11.52 11.75
C ARG A 38 10.77 10.35 10.81
N SER A 39 10.91 9.13 11.35
CA SER A 39 11.14 7.93 10.53
C SER A 39 9.93 7.53 9.65
N MET A 40 8.78 8.19 9.78
CA MET A 40 7.62 8.00 8.91
C MET A 40 7.64 8.95 7.70
N LEU A 41 8.57 9.89 7.67
CA LEU A 41 8.71 10.85 6.57
C LEU A 41 9.56 10.24 5.46
N SER A 42 9.16 10.46 4.21
CA SER A 42 9.96 10.09 3.04
C SER A 42 11.23 10.95 2.98
N LYS A 43 12.26 10.48 2.25
CA LYS A 43 13.52 11.23 2.08
C LYS A 43 13.27 12.66 1.58
N ASN A 44 12.40 12.82 0.59
CA ASN A 44 12.07 14.13 0.02
C ASN A 44 11.42 15.05 1.06
N LEU A 45 10.51 14.51 1.88
CA LEU A 45 9.85 15.30 2.91
C LEU A 45 10.79 15.63 4.08
N LEU A 46 11.71 14.73 4.45
CA LEU A 46 12.74 15.02 5.46
C LEU A 46 13.66 16.15 5.04
N MET A 47 14.02 16.20 3.75
CA MET A 47 14.90 17.22 3.19
C MET A 47 14.17 18.52 2.84
N ALA A 48 12.84 18.51 2.82
CA ALA A 48 12.02 19.66 2.46
C ALA A 48 12.19 20.80 3.47
N ASP A 49 12.51 21.99 2.96
CA ASP A 49 12.70 23.22 3.74
C ASP A 49 11.72 24.35 3.39
N GLY A 50 10.87 24.14 2.37
CA GLY A 50 9.92 25.13 1.88
C GLY A 50 10.43 26.00 0.73
N THR A 51 11.72 25.90 0.40
CA THR A 51 12.39 26.68 -0.66
C THR A 51 12.78 25.83 -1.86
N ASP A 52 12.92 24.51 -1.69
CA ASP A 52 13.12 23.59 -2.80
C ASP A 52 11.89 23.50 -3.72
N LEU A 53 12.13 23.13 -4.98
CA LEU A 53 11.09 23.10 -6.01
C LEU A 53 9.93 22.14 -5.67
N ALA A 54 10.20 21.01 -5.03
CA ALA A 54 9.17 20.05 -4.67
C ALA A 54 8.28 20.60 -3.54
N SER A 55 8.88 21.22 -2.52
CA SER A 55 8.14 21.91 -1.47
C SER A 55 7.26 23.03 -2.01
N ILE A 56 7.80 23.89 -2.88
CA ILE A 56 7.04 25.00 -3.48
C ILE A 56 5.87 24.46 -4.28
N PHE A 57 6.12 23.45 -5.12
CA PHE A 57 5.11 22.83 -5.97
C PHE A 57 4.00 22.18 -5.13
N LEU A 58 4.34 21.27 -4.23
CA LEU A 58 3.37 20.50 -3.44
C LEU A 58 2.57 21.39 -2.48
N LYS A 59 3.23 22.35 -1.83
CA LYS A 59 2.53 23.31 -0.97
C LYS A 59 1.53 24.15 -1.77
N ARG A 60 1.94 24.63 -2.95
CA ARG A 60 1.04 25.40 -3.82
C ARG A 60 -0.14 24.55 -4.31
N GLU A 61 0.14 23.33 -4.77
CA GLU A 61 -0.88 22.38 -5.23
C GLU A 61 -1.91 22.12 -4.12
N PHE A 62 -1.47 21.76 -2.91
CA PHE A 62 -2.38 21.44 -1.81
C PHE A 62 -3.17 22.64 -1.31
N LEU A 63 -2.56 23.84 -1.29
CA LEU A 63 -3.30 25.07 -0.98
C LEU A 63 -4.35 25.42 -2.05
N LEU A 64 -4.15 25.00 -3.31
CA LEU A 64 -5.17 25.12 -4.35
C LEU A 64 -6.28 24.07 -4.19
N CYS A 65 -5.97 22.86 -3.72
CA CYS A 65 -6.98 21.88 -3.34
C CYS A 65 -7.91 22.41 -2.23
N CYS A 66 -7.40 23.19 -1.27
CA CYS A 66 -8.25 23.84 -0.25
C CYS A 66 -9.23 24.88 -0.83
N LYS A 67 -9.16 25.21 -2.13
CA LYS A 67 -10.04 26.17 -2.80
C LYS A 67 -11.06 25.50 -3.73
N THR A 68 -11.12 24.18 -3.78
CA THR A 68 -12.14 23.47 -4.54
C THR A 68 -13.45 23.41 -3.75
N ASP A 69 -14.58 23.18 -4.41
CA ASP A 69 -15.88 23.09 -3.74
C ASP A 69 -16.03 21.80 -2.92
N ALA A 70 -15.29 20.76 -3.29
CA ALA A 70 -15.28 19.44 -2.65
C ALA A 70 -14.06 18.62 -3.07
N MET A 71 -13.84 17.49 -2.39
CA MET A 71 -12.85 16.47 -2.77
C MET A 71 -13.51 15.09 -2.82
N LEU A 72 -13.32 14.38 -3.94
CA LEU A 72 -13.66 12.97 -4.06
C LEU A 72 -12.49 12.10 -3.60
N VAL A 73 -12.75 11.13 -2.73
CA VAL A 73 -11.74 10.19 -2.26
C VAL A 73 -12.19 8.76 -2.53
N ASN A 74 -11.33 7.98 -3.18
CA ASN A 74 -11.57 6.55 -3.37
C ASN A 74 -11.34 5.82 -2.03
N THR A 75 -12.32 5.87 -1.14
CA THR A 75 -12.35 5.16 0.13
C THR A 75 -13.80 4.91 0.53
N VAL A 76 -14.01 4.12 1.59
CA VAL A 76 -15.34 3.81 2.11
C VAL A 76 -15.50 4.50 3.46
N GLU A 77 -16.66 5.12 3.70
CA GLU A 77 -16.96 5.83 4.95
C GLU A 77 -16.71 4.95 6.18
N GLU A 78 -17.21 3.73 6.15
CA GLU A 78 -17.12 2.76 7.23
C GLU A 78 -15.66 2.36 7.57
N LEU A 79 -14.74 2.48 6.61
CA LEU A 79 -13.33 2.17 6.81
C LEU A 79 -12.57 3.35 7.43
N GLU A 80 -12.86 4.58 7.01
CA GLU A 80 -12.03 5.76 7.31
C GLU A 80 -12.79 6.91 7.97
N ARG A 81 -13.97 6.69 8.60
CA ARG A 81 -14.83 7.77 9.13
C ARG A 81 -14.08 8.85 9.91
N LYS A 82 -13.31 8.45 10.93
CA LYS A 82 -12.49 9.39 11.73
C LYS A 82 -11.52 10.22 10.85
N TRP A 83 -10.93 9.60 9.84
CA TRP A 83 -9.97 10.24 8.95
C TRP A 83 -10.61 11.10 7.88
N ILE A 84 -11.85 10.80 7.48
CA ILE A 84 -12.67 11.66 6.62
C ILE A 84 -12.93 12.99 7.35
N ASP A 85 -13.36 12.94 8.62
CA ASP A 85 -13.59 14.13 9.44
C ASP A 85 -12.31 14.95 9.62
N MET A 86 -11.19 14.26 9.85
CA MET A 86 -9.88 14.91 9.89
C MET A 86 -9.57 15.56 8.54
N PHE A 87 -9.61 14.83 7.42
CA PHE A 87 -9.25 15.39 6.13
C PHE A 87 -10.10 16.61 5.73
N ALA A 88 -11.39 16.57 6.04
CA ALA A 88 -12.29 17.72 5.90
C ALA A 88 -11.81 18.93 6.72
N LYS A 89 -11.33 18.71 7.95
CA LYS A 89 -10.70 19.74 8.78
C LYS A 89 -9.37 20.26 8.21
N THR A 90 -8.54 19.42 7.57
CA THR A 90 -7.32 19.90 6.89
C THR A 90 -7.67 20.82 5.72
N LEU A 91 -8.62 20.43 4.88
CA LEU A 91 -8.92 21.16 3.65
C LEU A 91 -9.93 22.30 3.84
N GLN A 92 -10.75 22.25 4.89
CA GLN A 92 -11.91 23.13 5.10
C GLN A 92 -12.95 23.05 3.96
N ILE A 93 -13.07 21.88 3.34
CA ILE A 93 -14.04 21.59 2.27
C ILE A 93 -14.69 20.21 2.50
N PRO A 94 -15.88 19.94 1.94
CA PRO A 94 -16.50 18.62 1.97
C PRO A 94 -15.63 17.52 1.34
N ILE A 95 -15.61 16.35 1.99
CA ILE A 95 -14.93 15.14 1.51
C ILE A 95 -15.97 14.07 1.23
N PHE A 96 -16.02 13.56 0.00
CA PHE A 96 -16.95 12.53 -0.43
C PHE A 96 -16.21 11.20 -0.63
N PRO A 97 -16.38 10.21 0.26
CA PRO A 97 -15.83 8.88 0.10
C PRO A 97 -16.66 8.08 -0.93
N ILE A 98 -16.11 7.90 -2.12
CA ILE A 98 -16.80 7.29 -3.27
C ILE A 98 -16.22 5.93 -3.66
N GLY A 99 -15.67 5.18 -2.71
CA GLY A 99 -14.93 3.94 -2.93
C GLY A 99 -15.66 2.66 -2.47
N PRO A 100 -15.03 1.49 -2.60
CA PRO A 100 -13.82 1.30 -3.36
C PRO A 100 -14.17 1.30 -4.87
N LEU A 101 -13.48 2.14 -5.63
CA LEU A 101 -13.44 2.08 -7.08
C LEU A 101 -12.30 1.13 -7.43
N ILE A 102 -12.67 -0.11 -7.70
CA ILE A 102 -11.76 -1.17 -8.16
C ILE A 102 -11.91 -1.28 -9.68
N GLY A 103 -10.79 -1.36 -10.40
CA GLY A 103 -10.81 -1.59 -11.84
C GLY A 103 -11.53 -2.90 -12.20
N GLU A 104 -11.95 -3.03 -13.45
CA GLU A 104 -12.53 -4.28 -13.93
C GLU A 104 -11.54 -5.43 -13.81
N LEU A 105 -12.05 -6.61 -13.48
CA LEU A 105 -11.27 -7.83 -13.46
C LEU A 105 -10.95 -8.23 -14.90
N ASN A 106 -9.94 -7.59 -15.48
CA ASN A 106 -9.32 -8.05 -16.70
C ASN A 106 -8.67 -9.39 -16.38
N ARG A 107 -9.41 -10.48 -16.63
CA ARG A 107 -8.80 -11.81 -16.73
C ARG A 107 -7.65 -11.65 -17.69
N ALA A 108 -6.49 -12.14 -17.31
CA ALA A 108 -5.29 -12.17 -18.12
C ALA A 108 -5.58 -12.46 -19.59
N SER A 109 -5.75 -11.41 -20.39
CA SER A 109 -5.97 -11.53 -21.84
C SER A 109 -4.64 -11.63 -22.59
N SER A 110 -3.53 -11.39 -21.88
CA SER A 110 -2.16 -11.66 -22.31
C SER A 110 -1.70 -13.05 -21.88
N SER A 111 -0.94 -13.74 -22.72
CA SER A 111 -0.32 -15.05 -22.43
C SER A 111 0.39 -15.10 -21.07
N ALA A 112 1.18 -14.09 -20.74
CA ALA A 112 1.91 -14.00 -19.47
C ALA A 112 1.00 -14.01 -18.24
N GLY A 113 -0.22 -13.46 -18.35
CA GLY A 113 -1.16 -13.50 -17.25
C GLY A 113 -1.82 -14.88 -17.10
N THR A 114 -2.02 -15.62 -18.21
CA THR A 114 -2.55 -17.00 -18.17
C THR A 114 -1.58 -17.92 -17.43
N GLU A 115 -0.28 -17.83 -17.73
CA GLU A 115 0.77 -18.61 -17.06
C GLU A 115 0.81 -18.36 -15.55
N ILE A 116 0.60 -17.10 -15.11
CA ILE A 116 0.54 -16.75 -13.69
C ILE A 116 -0.65 -17.43 -12.99
N ILE A 117 -1.82 -17.43 -13.63
CA ILE A 117 -3.02 -18.06 -13.06
C ILE A 117 -2.87 -19.58 -13.02
N GLU A 118 -2.35 -20.19 -14.09
CA GLU A 118 -2.06 -21.64 -14.12
C GLU A 118 -1.07 -22.04 -13.02
N TRP A 119 -0.03 -21.24 -12.79
CA TRP A 119 0.91 -21.48 -11.70
C TRP A 119 0.23 -21.36 -10.32
N LEU A 120 -0.66 -20.39 -10.13
CA LEU A 120 -1.44 -20.24 -8.89
C LEU A 120 -2.39 -21.42 -8.65
N ASP A 121 -2.97 -22.01 -9.69
CA ASP A 121 -3.87 -23.16 -9.60
C ASP A 121 -3.19 -24.42 -9.05
N LEU A 122 -1.87 -24.53 -9.18
CA LEU A 122 -1.08 -25.63 -8.63
C LEU A 122 -0.85 -25.52 -7.12
N HIS A 123 -1.20 -24.39 -6.51
CA HIS A 123 -0.92 -24.11 -5.10
C HIS A 123 -2.18 -24.23 -4.21
N PRO A 124 -2.03 -24.68 -2.94
CA PRO A 124 -3.15 -24.72 -2.01
C PRO A 124 -3.78 -23.34 -1.76
N PRO A 125 -5.07 -23.28 -1.36
CA PRO A 125 -5.71 -22.04 -0.95
C PRO A 125 -4.91 -21.28 0.11
N ALA A 126 -4.86 -19.95 -0.02
CA ALA A 126 -4.20 -19.03 0.91
C ALA A 126 -2.73 -19.38 1.26
N SER A 127 -2.00 -20.00 0.33
CA SER A 127 -0.60 -20.43 0.55
C SER A 127 0.45 -19.53 -0.12
N VAL A 128 0.06 -18.76 -1.14
CA VAL A 128 0.96 -17.95 -1.97
C VAL A 128 1.07 -16.52 -1.46
N LEU A 129 2.30 -16.03 -1.32
CA LEU A 129 2.60 -14.63 -1.04
C LEU A 129 2.69 -13.84 -2.35
N TYR A 130 1.87 -12.82 -2.53
CA TYR A 130 2.06 -11.86 -3.62
C TYR A 130 2.95 -10.70 -3.17
N ILE A 131 3.87 -10.25 -4.03
CA ILE A 131 4.85 -9.20 -3.71
C ILE A 131 4.88 -8.15 -4.83
N SER A 132 4.57 -6.90 -4.48
CA SER A 132 4.62 -5.76 -5.41
C SER A 132 4.79 -4.43 -4.67
N PHE A 133 5.79 -3.65 -5.09
CA PHE A 133 6.07 -2.30 -4.57
C PHE A 133 5.44 -1.18 -5.43
N GLY A 134 4.51 -1.54 -6.31
CA GLY A 134 3.82 -0.61 -7.20
C GLY A 134 4.59 -0.33 -8.49
N SER A 135 4.12 0.68 -9.23
CA SER A 135 4.67 1.02 -10.55
C SER A 135 5.88 1.94 -10.51
N GLN A 136 6.04 2.73 -9.44
CA GLN A 136 7.04 3.80 -9.34
C GLN A 136 8.13 3.56 -8.29
N ASN A 137 8.01 2.53 -7.45
CA ASN A 137 8.95 2.32 -6.35
C ASN A 137 9.74 1.02 -6.53
N SER A 138 10.94 1.02 -5.96
CA SER A 138 11.76 -0.17 -5.78
C SER A 138 12.51 -0.08 -4.45
N ILE A 139 12.99 -1.22 -3.99
CA ILE A 139 13.82 -1.37 -2.79
C ILE A 139 15.30 -1.41 -3.19
N HIS A 140 16.20 -1.09 -2.26
CA HIS A 140 17.64 -1.12 -2.54
C HIS A 140 18.16 -2.56 -2.72
N LYS A 141 19.30 -2.71 -3.40
CA LYS A 141 19.92 -4.03 -3.66
C LYS A 141 20.09 -4.87 -2.39
N ASN A 142 20.59 -4.28 -1.30
CA ASN A 142 20.73 -4.97 -0.01
C ASN A 142 19.38 -5.45 0.55
N GLN A 143 18.33 -4.65 0.41
CA GLN A 143 16.97 -5.01 0.81
C GLN A 143 16.39 -6.14 -0.06
N MET A 144 16.68 -6.15 -1.36
CA MET A 144 16.29 -7.24 -2.26
C MET A 144 16.94 -8.57 -1.87
N LEU A 145 18.23 -8.54 -1.53
CA LEU A 145 18.97 -9.73 -1.06
C LEU A 145 18.35 -10.30 0.23
N GLU A 146 18.08 -9.44 1.21
CA GLU A 146 17.50 -9.85 2.49
C GLU A 146 16.04 -10.32 2.34
N LEU A 147 15.26 -9.71 1.43
CA LEU A 147 13.92 -10.20 1.05
C LEU A 147 14.01 -11.59 0.42
N ALA A 148 14.88 -11.80 -0.56
CA ALA A 148 15.06 -13.09 -1.22
C ALA A 148 15.47 -14.20 -0.23
N LEU A 149 16.43 -13.92 0.65
CA LEU A 149 16.85 -14.85 1.70
C LEU A 149 15.73 -15.16 2.70
N GLY A 150 14.89 -14.16 3.02
CA GLY A 150 13.73 -14.35 3.89
C GLY A 150 12.63 -15.19 3.24
N LEU A 151 12.38 -14.99 1.94
CA LEU A 151 11.46 -15.82 1.15
C LEU A 151 11.93 -17.27 1.10
N GLU A 152 13.22 -17.49 0.84
CA GLU A 152 13.83 -18.83 0.82
C GLU A 152 13.64 -19.54 2.17
N ALA A 153 13.89 -18.84 3.27
CA ALA A 153 13.74 -19.35 4.64
C ALA A 153 12.28 -19.68 4.99
N SER A 154 11.31 -18.86 4.54
CA SER A 154 9.89 -19.08 4.83
C SER A 154 9.30 -20.33 4.19
N ARG A 155 9.96 -20.86 3.13
CA ARG A 155 9.46 -21.97 2.32
C ARG A 155 8.09 -21.73 1.67
N ARG A 156 7.51 -20.54 1.78
CA ARG A 156 6.23 -20.20 1.16
C ARG A 156 6.39 -20.01 -0.35
N PRO A 157 5.42 -20.47 -1.16
CA PRO A 157 5.36 -20.11 -2.55
C PRO A 157 5.07 -18.61 -2.69
N PHE A 158 5.65 -17.95 -3.69
CA PHE A 158 5.48 -16.52 -3.90
C PHE A 158 5.44 -16.12 -5.37
N ILE A 159 4.76 -15.01 -5.64
CA ILE A 159 4.84 -14.28 -6.90
C ILE A 159 5.49 -12.93 -6.60
N TRP A 160 6.59 -12.61 -7.28
CA TRP A 160 7.27 -11.34 -7.12
C TRP A 160 7.27 -10.53 -8.42
N VAL A 161 6.56 -9.40 -8.42
CA VAL A 161 6.71 -8.37 -9.45
C VAL A 161 8.04 -7.66 -9.22
N ILE A 162 9.06 -8.07 -9.96
CA ILE A 162 10.44 -7.68 -9.72
C ILE A 162 10.86 -6.54 -10.64
N ARG A 163 11.62 -5.60 -10.08
CA ARG A 163 12.10 -4.39 -10.76
C ARG A 163 13.58 -4.17 -10.43
N PRO A 164 14.31 -3.39 -11.24
CA PRO A 164 15.65 -2.93 -10.88
C PRO A 164 15.68 -2.26 -9.51
N PRO A 165 16.75 -2.44 -8.70
CA PRO A 165 16.85 -1.86 -7.38
C PRO A 165 16.85 -0.34 -7.44
N SER A 166 16.44 0.28 -6.33
CA SER A 166 16.51 1.74 -6.17
C SER A 166 17.95 2.23 -6.38
N GLY A 167 18.11 3.25 -7.24
CA GLY A 167 19.41 3.79 -7.69
C GLY A 167 19.84 3.29 -9.08
N SER A 168 19.19 2.26 -9.62
CA SER A 168 19.35 1.82 -11.02
C SER A 168 18.37 2.55 -11.96
N ASN A 169 18.60 2.48 -13.27
CA ASN A 169 17.64 3.02 -14.23
C ASN A 169 16.45 2.07 -14.32
N ALA A 170 15.22 2.60 -14.22
CA ALA A 170 13.99 1.79 -14.23
C ALA A 170 13.77 1.03 -15.55
N LYS A 171 14.49 1.42 -16.61
CA LYS A 171 14.48 0.75 -17.92
C LYS A 171 15.55 -0.34 -18.06
N ASP A 172 16.43 -0.50 -17.08
CA ASP A 172 17.45 -1.54 -17.11
C ASP A 172 16.81 -2.92 -17.05
N GLU A 173 17.40 -3.87 -17.78
CA GLU A 173 17.05 -5.27 -17.64
C GLU A 173 17.38 -5.77 -16.23
N PHE A 174 16.61 -6.75 -15.77
CA PHE A 174 16.86 -7.37 -14.48
C PHE A 174 18.18 -8.13 -14.50
N LYS A 175 19.04 -7.93 -13.48
CA LYS A 175 20.33 -8.61 -13.38
C LYS A 175 20.31 -9.62 -12.23
N ASP A 176 20.78 -10.83 -12.51
CA ASP A 176 20.86 -11.93 -11.53
C ASP A 176 21.67 -11.55 -10.27
N GLU A 177 22.68 -10.68 -10.41
CA GLU A 177 23.53 -10.20 -9.30
C GLU A 177 22.79 -9.37 -8.23
N TRP A 178 21.51 -9.04 -8.44
CA TRP A 178 20.67 -8.35 -7.47
C TRP A 178 19.98 -9.31 -6.49
N LEU A 179 20.06 -10.62 -6.76
CA LEU A 179 19.53 -11.68 -5.92
C LEU A 179 20.67 -12.57 -5.43
N PRO A 180 20.44 -13.43 -4.42
CA PRO A 180 21.42 -14.45 -4.06
C PRO A 180 21.71 -15.36 -5.25
N ASP A 181 22.97 -15.79 -5.40
CA ASP A 181 23.43 -16.58 -6.53
C ASP A 181 22.49 -17.76 -6.82
N GLY A 182 21.95 -17.83 -8.04
CA GLY A 182 21.06 -18.90 -8.50
C GLY A 182 19.66 -18.92 -7.87
N PHE A 183 19.26 -17.90 -7.11
CA PHE A 183 17.98 -17.86 -6.39
C PHE A 183 16.77 -18.05 -7.31
N GLU A 184 16.67 -17.26 -8.38
CA GLU A 184 15.52 -17.32 -9.29
C GLU A 184 15.36 -18.71 -9.91
N LYS A 185 16.46 -19.29 -10.41
CA LYS A 185 16.48 -20.65 -10.96
C LYS A 185 16.01 -21.68 -9.92
N ARG A 186 16.56 -21.66 -8.71
CA ARG A 186 16.16 -22.58 -7.63
C ARG A 186 14.68 -22.47 -7.29
N MET A 187 14.18 -21.24 -7.13
CA MET A 187 12.77 -21.04 -6.75
C MET A 187 11.81 -21.49 -7.86
N LYS A 188 12.19 -21.34 -9.14
CA LYS A 188 11.43 -21.88 -10.27
C LYS A 188 11.44 -23.41 -10.32
N GLU A 189 12.61 -24.04 -10.17
CA GLU A 189 12.76 -25.50 -10.18
C GLU A 189 11.99 -26.18 -9.04
N GLU A 190 11.93 -25.54 -7.88
CA GLU A 190 11.15 -26.01 -6.73
C GLU A 190 9.65 -25.66 -6.82
N TYR A 191 9.19 -25.02 -7.90
CA TYR A 191 7.83 -24.51 -8.06
C TYR A 191 7.39 -23.57 -6.93
N ARG A 192 8.33 -22.86 -6.27
CA ARG A 192 8.05 -21.94 -5.15
C ARG A 192 8.11 -20.46 -5.51
N GLY A 193 8.70 -20.08 -6.65
CA GLY A 193 8.81 -18.68 -7.04
C GLY A 193 8.39 -18.45 -8.48
N PHE A 194 7.47 -17.51 -8.68
CA PHE A 194 7.15 -16.94 -9.98
C PHE A 194 7.62 -15.48 -10.03
N PHE A 195 8.42 -15.13 -11.04
CA PHE A 195 8.99 -13.80 -11.19
C PHE A 195 8.32 -13.10 -12.37
N VAL A 196 7.72 -11.94 -12.10
CA VAL A 196 7.05 -11.14 -13.13
C VAL A 196 7.91 -9.92 -13.42
N HIS A 197 8.49 -9.89 -14.61
CA HIS A 197 9.20 -8.73 -15.13
C HIS A 197 8.21 -7.80 -15.83
N GLY A 198 8.06 -6.57 -15.34
CA GLY A 198 7.17 -5.58 -15.94
C GLY A 198 5.83 -5.43 -15.24
N TRP A 199 4.74 -5.85 -15.88
CA TRP A 199 3.37 -5.67 -15.39
C TRP A 199 2.72 -7.01 -15.03
N ALA A 200 2.04 -7.05 -13.88
CA ALA A 200 1.33 -8.23 -13.40
C ALA A 200 -0.18 -7.94 -13.34
N PRO A 201 -1.05 -8.94 -13.61
CA PRO A 201 -2.49 -8.81 -13.43
C PRO A 201 -2.84 -8.84 -11.93
N GLN A 202 -2.48 -7.78 -11.21
CA GLN A 202 -2.53 -7.68 -9.74
C GLN A 202 -3.90 -8.07 -9.17
N LEU A 203 -4.98 -7.53 -9.76
CA LEU A 203 -6.34 -7.84 -9.31
C LEU A 203 -6.71 -9.32 -9.50
N ALA A 204 -6.22 -9.96 -10.57
CA ALA A 204 -6.45 -11.39 -10.80
C ALA A 204 -5.63 -12.26 -9.84
N ILE A 205 -4.38 -11.89 -9.56
CA ILE A 205 -3.53 -12.55 -8.55
C ILE A 205 -4.18 -12.43 -7.16
N LEU A 206 -4.55 -11.22 -6.74
CA LEU A 206 -5.16 -10.99 -5.44
C LEU A 206 -6.49 -11.73 -5.27
N SER A 207 -7.30 -11.78 -6.34
CA SER A 207 -8.59 -12.49 -6.33
C SER A 207 -8.46 -14.02 -6.41
N HIS A 208 -7.25 -14.55 -6.65
CA HIS A 208 -7.06 -15.99 -6.76
C HIS A 208 -7.10 -16.67 -5.39
N LYS A 209 -7.78 -17.82 -5.29
CA LYS A 209 -7.96 -18.58 -4.03
C LYS A 209 -6.65 -18.93 -3.31
N SER A 210 -5.56 -19.08 -4.07
CA SER A 210 -4.24 -19.48 -3.57
C SER A 210 -3.49 -18.32 -2.91
N THR A 211 -3.85 -17.07 -3.19
CA THR A 211 -3.19 -15.89 -2.59
C THR A 211 -3.57 -15.75 -1.13
N GLY A 212 -2.59 -15.83 -0.23
CA GLY A 212 -2.78 -15.80 1.22
C GLY A 212 -2.44 -14.47 1.89
N ALA A 213 -1.50 -13.72 1.31
CA ALA A 213 -1.10 -12.40 1.79
C ALA A 213 -0.48 -11.56 0.66
N PHE A 214 -0.42 -10.25 0.87
CA PHE A 214 0.19 -9.31 -0.06
C PHE A 214 1.29 -8.48 0.63
N LEU A 215 2.56 -8.74 0.30
CA LEU A 215 3.66 -7.84 0.61
C LEU A 215 3.63 -6.63 -0.31
N SER A 216 3.31 -5.48 0.26
CA SER A 216 3.02 -4.26 -0.49
C SER A 216 3.72 -3.05 0.10
N HIS A 217 4.04 -2.11 -0.78
CA HIS A 217 4.33 -0.73 -0.40
C HIS A 217 3.13 0.01 0.22
N CYS A 218 1.92 -0.58 0.19
CA CYS A 218 0.70 -0.02 0.73
C CYS A 218 0.31 1.34 0.12
N GLY A 219 0.57 1.54 -1.18
CA GLY A 219 -0.11 2.56 -1.95
C GLY A 219 -1.61 2.29 -1.97
N TRP A 220 -2.43 3.35 -1.89
CA TRP A 220 -3.85 3.18 -1.52
C TRP A 220 -4.66 2.30 -2.48
N ASN A 221 -4.43 2.39 -3.80
CA ASN A 221 -5.12 1.52 -4.75
C ASN A 221 -4.81 0.03 -4.51
N SER A 222 -3.54 -0.32 -4.26
CA SER A 222 -3.13 -1.69 -3.90
C SER A 222 -3.78 -2.16 -2.58
N VAL A 223 -3.97 -1.25 -1.62
CA VAL A 223 -4.68 -1.56 -0.37
C VAL A 223 -6.14 -1.90 -0.66
N LEU A 224 -6.84 -1.07 -1.43
CA LEU A 224 -8.24 -1.31 -1.79
C LEU A 224 -8.42 -2.61 -2.56
N GLU A 225 -7.56 -2.90 -3.55
CA GLU A 225 -7.60 -4.16 -4.29
C GLU A 225 -7.38 -5.38 -3.40
N SER A 226 -6.42 -5.32 -2.47
CA SER A 226 -6.14 -6.40 -1.52
C SER A 226 -7.33 -6.67 -0.60
N LEU A 227 -7.89 -5.62 -0.02
CA LEU A 227 -9.00 -5.73 0.91
C LEU A 227 -10.31 -6.11 0.20
N ASN A 228 -10.49 -5.67 -1.05
CA ASN A 228 -11.59 -6.15 -1.90
C ASN A 228 -11.48 -7.65 -2.22
N ALA A 229 -10.27 -8.21 -2.28
CA ALA A 229 -10.08 -9.65 -2.37
C ALA A 229 -10.19 -10.37 -1.01
N GLY A 230 -10.13 -9.63 0.10
CA GLY A 230 -10.07 -10.18 1.46
C GLY A 230 -8.69 -10.76 1.79
N VAL A 231 -7.64 -10.22 1.19
CA VAL A 231 -6.24 -10.63 1.39
C VAL A 231 -5.57 -9.65 2.37
N PRO A 232 -5.00 -10.14 3.49
CA PRO A 232 -4.26 -9.30 4.44
C PRO A 232 -2.90 -8.84 3.88
N LEU A 233 -2.35 -7.78 4.44
CA LEU A 233 -1.13 -7.15 3.94
C LEU A 233 0.09 -7.41 4.83
N ILE A 234 1.26 -7.44 4.19
CA ILE A 234 2.55 -7.23 4.82
C ILE A 234 3.07 -5.86 4.33
N GLY A 235 3.16 -4.90 5.23
CA GLY A 235 3.46 -3.51 4.87
C GLY A 235 4.95 -3.21 4.81
N TRP A 236 5.38 -2.62 3.71
CA TRP A 236 6.74 -2.07 3.53
C TRP A 236 6.66 -0.72 2.82
N PRO A 237 6.28 0.36 3.53
CA PRO A 237 6.08 1.67 2.94
C PRO A 237 7.43 2.23 2.47
N LEU A 238 7.45 2.81 1.27
CA LEU A 238 8.67 3.33 0.62
C LEU A 238 8.66 4.86 0.51
N GLY A 239 7.50 5.49 0.42
CA GLY A 239 7.41 6.95 0.29
C GLY A 239 5.99 7.50 0.34
N ALA A 240 5.85 8.79 -0.01
CA ALA A 240 4.58 9.51 -0.06
C ALA A 240 3.72 9.30 1.22
N GLU A 241 2.45 8.94 1.06
CA GLU A 241 1.49 8.71 2.14
C GLU A 241 1.55 7.28 2.74
N GLN A 242 2.37 6.40 2.17
CA GLN A 242 2.34 4.95 2.43
C GLN A 242 2.60 4.59 3.89
N HIS A 243 3.45 5.36 4.59
CA HIS A 243 3.73 5.14 6.01
C HIS A 243 2.47 5.31 6.87
N PHE A 244 1.61 6.26 6.52
CA PHE A 244 0.35 6.53 7.23
C PHE A 244 -0.71 5.50 6.86
N ASN A 245 -0.73 5.04 5.61
CA ASN A 245 -1.56 3.89 5.23
C ASN A 245 -1.17 2.66 6.06
N VAL A 246 0.12 2.32 6.16
CA VAL A 246 0.57 1.17 6.97
C VAL A 246 0.18 1.34 8.44
N MET A 247 0.33 2.54 9.00
CA MET A 247 -0.03 2.82 10.39
C MET A 247 -1.49 2.45 10.68
N ILE A 248 -2.45 2.93 9.87
CA ILE A 248 -3.87 2.64 10.09
C ILE A 248 -4.22 1.17 9.82
N LEU A 249 -3.58 0.54 8.82
CA LEU A 249 -3.78 -0.87 8.50
C LEU A 249 -3.26 -1.80 9.62
N VAL A 250 -2.20 -1.40 10.32
CA VAL A 250 -1.69 -2.09 11.51
C VAL A 250 -2.65 -1.91 12.70
N GLU A 251 -3.18 -0.69 12.91
CA GLU A 251 -4.19 -0.42 13.95
C GLU A 251 -5.46 -1.25 13.74
N MET A 252 -5.89 -1.43 12.49
CA MET A 252 -7.00 -2.31 12.10
C MET A 252 -6.68 -3.81 12.26
N GLU A 253 -5.41 -4.17 12.50
CA GLU A 253 -4.89 -5.53 12.56
C GLU A 253 -5.12 -6.34 11.26
N ILE A 254 -5.00 -5.70 10.11
CA ILE A 254 -5.00 -6.37 8.79
C ILE A 254 -3.69 -6.20 8.03
N CYS A 255 -2.70 -5.57 8.68
CA CYS A 255 -1.34 -5.46 8.19
C CYS A 255 -0.32 -5.73 9.30
N VAL A 256 0.80 -6.38 8.93
CA VAL A 256 2.02 -6.42 9.75
C VAL A 256 3.13 -5.77 8.96
N GLN A 257 3.82 -4.82 9.58
CA GLN A 257 4.90 -4.11 8.91
C GLN A 257 6.21 -4.90 8.98
N VAL A 258 6.82 -5.17 7.82
CA VAL A 258 8.10 -5.90 7.70
C VAL A 258 9.32 -4.97 7.76
N ALA A 259 9.21 -3.78 7.17
CA ALA A 259 10.28 -2.77 7.11
C ALA A 259 9.69 -1.36 6.95
N LYS A 260 10.53 -0.32 7.06
CA LYS A 260 10.16 1.09 6.80
C LYS A 260 11.16 1.71 5.84
N GLY A 261 10.65 2.41 4.83
CA GLY A 261 11.44 3.17 3.89
C GLY A 261 12.30 2.34 2.95
N ASN A 262 12.90 3.07 2.02
CA ASN A 262 13.97 2.63 1.14
C ASN A 262 15.11 3.65 1.18
N MET A 263 15.47 4.16 2.35
CA MET A 263 16.72 4.91 2.49
C MET A 263 17.88 3.92 2.56
N GLU A 264 19.10 4.35 2.25
CA GLU A 264 20.28 3.47 2.27
C GLU A 264 20.51 2.82 3.65
N ASN A 265 20.13 3.51 4.73
CA ASN A 265 20.18 3.02 6.11
C ASN A 265 18.89 2.30 6.58
N SER A 266 17.88 2.15 5.72
CA SER A 266 16.66 1.42 6.03
C SER A 266 16.95 -0.08 6.03
N GLU A 267 17.36 -0.60 7.17
CA GLU A 267 17.69 -2.02 7.30
C GLU A 267 16.46 -2.92 7.31
N VAL A 268 16.59 -4.04 6.61
CA VAL A 268 15.70 -5.20 6.67
C VAL A 268 16.60 -6.43 6.78
N LYS A 269 16.19 -7.43 7.57
CA LYS A 269 16.93 -8.68 7.73
C LYS A 269 16.04 -9.84 7.34
N LYS A 270 16.62 -10.87 6.72
CA LYS A 270 15.93 -12.09 6.29
C LYS A 270 15.13 -12.75 7.42
N GLY A 271 15.63 -12.70 8.65
CA GLY A 271 14.94 -13.23 9.83
C GLY A 271 13.62 -12.51 10.05
N LYS A 272 13.63 -11.16 10.03
CA LYS A 272 12.42 -10.36 10.17
C LYS A 272 11.42 -10.61 9.03
N VAL A 273 11.91 -10.78 7.80
CA VAL A 273 11.07 -11.12 6.64
C VAL A 273 10.39 -12.47 6.86
N ASN A 274 11.15 -13.52 7.19
CA ASN A 274 10.63 -14.84 7.50
C ASN A 274 9.59 -14.81 8.63
N ASP A 275 9.92 -14.15 9.74
CA ASP A 275 9.05 -14.09 10.92
C ASP A 275 7.72 -13.39 10.62
N VAL A 276 7.74 -12.33 9.80
CA VAL A 276 6.51 -11.63 9.41
C VAL A 276 5.68 -12.45 8.42
N ILE A 277 6.32 -13.13 7.46
CA ILE A 277 5.61 -14.05 6.55
C ILE A 277 4.92 -15.14 7.37
N GLU A 278 5.62 -15.79 8.30
CA GLU A 278 5.03 -16.84 9.14
C GLU A 278 3.99 -16.28 10.12
N MET A 279 4.15 -15.06 10.63
CA MET A 279 3.13 -14.41 11.46
C MET A 279 1.81 -14.22 10.70
N VAL A 280 1.86 -13.80 9.43
CA VAL A 280 0.66 -13.51 8.63
C VAL A 280 0.06 -14.76 7.98
N MET A 281 0.90 -15.67 7.50
CA MET A 281 0.49 -16.83 6.68
C MET A 281 0.57 -18.17 7.40
N GLY A 282 1.19 -18.21 8.59
CA GLY A 282 1.26 -19.41 9.43
C GLY A 282 -0.09 -19.82 10.01
N ASP A 283 -0.13 -21.04 10.53
CA ASP A 283 -1.26 -21.53 11.30
C ASP A 283 -1.18 -21.05 12.76
N ASN A 284 -1.41 -19.76 12.95
CA ASN A 284 -1.38 -19.10 14.25
C ASN A 284 -2.56 -18.12 14.38
N ASP A 285 -2.80 -17.66 15.61
CA ASP A 285 -3.92 -16.76 15.91
C ASP A 285 -3.82 -15.43 15.16
N LYS A 286 -2.62 -14.84 15.06
CA LYS A 286 -2.46 -13.54 14.41
C LYS A 286 -2.86 -13.61 12.93
N GLY A 287 -2.34 -14.59 12.20
CA GLY A 287 -2.70 -14.82 10.80
C GLY A 287 -4.19 -15.12 10.62
N ARG A 288 -4.80 -15.91 11.52
CA ARG A 288 -6.25 -16.18 11.50
C ARG A 288 -7.07 -14.91 11.69
N VAL A 289 -6.74 -14.08 12.68
CA VAL A 289 -7.43 -12.80 12.94
C VAL A 289 -7.29 -11.87 11.74
N MET A 290 -6.09 -11.73 11.17
CA MET A 290 -5.85 -10.86 10.02
C MET A 290 -6.70 -11.28 8.80
N ARG A 291 -6.76 -12.57 8.49
CA ARG A 291 -7.59 -13.09 7.39
C ARG A 291 -9.08 -12.87 7.64
N GLU A 292 -9.53 -13.04 8.89
CA GLU A 292 -10.94 -12.81 9.22
C GLU A 292 -11.33 -11.34 9.09
N LYS A 293 -10.51 -10.43 9.64
CA LYS A 293 -10.75 -9.00 9.49
C LYS A 293 -10.69 -8.53 8.02
N ALA A 294 -9.76 -9.08 7.22
CA ALA A 294 -9.73 -8.78 5.79
C ALA A 294 -11.01 -9.24 5.07
N LYS A 295 -11.60 -10.38 5.44
CA LYS A 295 -12.91 -10.81 4.91
C LYS A 295 -14.05 -9.89 5.35
N ILE A 296 -14.07 -9.44 6.61
CA ILE A 296 -15.08 -8.50 7.11
C ILE A 296 -15.03 -7.21 6.28
N ILE A 297 -13.83 -6.67 6.03
CA ILE A 297 -13.65 -5.47 5.20
C ILE A 297 -14.10 -5.73 3.75
N ARG A 298 -13.81 -6.91 3.19
CA ARG A 298 -14.33 -7.28 1.86
C ARG A 298 -15.86 -7.23 1.80
N GLU A 299 -16.55 -7.78 2.80
CA GLU A 299 -18.02 -7.75 2.81
C GLU A 299 -18.55 -6.34 3.01
N MET A 300 -17.89 -5.50 3.82
CA MET A 300 -18.16 -4.07 3.92
C MET A 300 -18.02 -3.37 2.54
N PHE A 301 -16.94 -3.64 1.80
CA PHE A 301 -16.71 -3.07 0.46
C PHE A 301 -17.81 -3.47 -0.53
N LYS A 302 -18.28 -4.71 -0.48
CA LYS A 302 -19.43 -5.16 -1.29
C LYS A 302 -20.73 -4.47 -0.87
N GLY A 303 -20.88 -4.12 0.40
CA GLY A 303 -22.05 -3.42 0.93
C GLY A 303 -22.13 -1.96 0.49
N ALA A 304 -20.99 -1.27 0.39
CA ALA A 304 -20.90 0.17 0.11
C ALA A 304 -21.59 0.60 -1.21
N TRP A 305 -21.67 -0.30 -2.19
CA TRP A 305 -22.34 -0.08 -3.48
C TRP A 305 -23.71 -0.76 -3.61
N LYS A 306 -24.17 -1.49 -2.59
CA LYS A 306 -25.47 -2.18 -2.58
C LYS A 306 -26.53 -1.34 -1.88
N GLU A 307 -27.77 -1.43 -2.38
CA GLU A 307 -28.94 -0.61 -2.02
C GLU A 307 -29.17 -0.43 -0.51
N GLU A 308 -28.87 -1.43 0.32
CA GLU A 308 -29.18 -1.44 1.75
C GLU A 308 -28.25 -0.56 2.61
N SER A 309 -26.96 -0.41 2.25
CA SER A 309 -26.03 0.48 2.95
C SER A 309 -25.68 1.70 2.10
N CYS A 310 -25.36 1.48 0.82
CA CYS A 310 -25.14 2.47 -0.24
C CYS A 310 -24.33 3.71 0.17
N SER A 311 -23.39 3.62 1.13
CA SER A 311 -22.66 4.79 1.62
C SER A 311 -21.97 5.53 0.47
N SER A 312 -21.14 4.83 -0.30
CA SER A 312 -20.43 5.42 -1.44
C SER A 312 -21.35 5.87 -2.59
N ALA A 313 -22.45 5.15 -2.84
CA ALA A 313 -23.42 5.54 -3.85
C ALA A 313 -24.19 6.81 -3.46
N LYS A 314 -24.54 6.95 -2.17
CA LYS A 314 -25.16 8.15 -1.60
C LYS A 314 -24.20 9.33 -1.66
N GLU A 315 -22.95 9.15 -1.24
CA GLU A 315 -21.92 10.20 -1.29
C GLU A 315 -21.65 10.68 -2.72
N LEU A 316 -21.59 9.76 -3.69
CA LEU A 316 -21.50 10.14 -5.10
C LEU A 316 -22.75 10.92 -5.55
N ALA A 317 -23.96 10.50 -5.17
CA ALA A 317 -25.19 11.20 -5.52
C ALA A 317 -25.26 12.61 -4.89
N GLU A 318 -24.84 12.77 -3.63
CA GLU A 318 -24.75 14.07 -2.96
C GLU A 318 -23.71 14.98 -3.62
N PHE A 319 -22.55 14.44 -4.01
CA PHE A 319 -21.58 15.18 -4.81
C PHE A 319 -22.18 15.63 -6.15
N LEU A 320 -22.91 14.76 -6.85
CA LEU A 320 -23.58 15.10 -8.10
C LEU A 320 -24.65 16.18 -7.91
N LYS A 321 -25.33 16.24 -6.76
CA LYS A 321 -26.26 17.34 -6.43
C LYS A 321 -25.51 18.65 -6.23
N LEU A 322 -24.38 18.62 -5.51
CA LEU A 322 -23.55 19.79 -5.26
C LEU A 322 -23.12 20.45 -6.58
N ILE A 323 -22.58 19.68 -7.53
CA ILE A 323 -22.11 20.22 -8.82
C ILE A 323 -23.24 20.69 -9.74
N ASN A 324 -24.47 20.18 -9.58
CA ASN A 324 -25.62 20.60 -10.36
C ASN A 324 -26.34 21.82 -9.75
N SER A 325 -25.94 22.25 -8.55
CA SER A 325 -26.53 23.37 -7.81
C SER A 325 -25.75 24.69 -7.91
N GLY A 326 -24.55 24.66 -8.51
CA GLY A 326 -23.70 25.82 -8.79
C GLY A 326 -23.77 26.26 -10.24
#